data_AF-A0A2D9W9T2-F1
#
_entry.id   AF-A0A2D9W9T2-F1
#
_cell.length_a   1.000
_cell.length_b   1.000
_cell.length_c   1.000
_cell.angle_alpha   90.00
_cell.angle_beta   90.00
_cell.angle_gamma   90.00
#
_symmetry.space_group_name_H-M   'P 1'
#
loop_
_entity.id
_entity.type
_entity.pdbx_description
1 polymer ?
#
loop_
_entity_poly.entity_id
_entity_poly.type
_entity_poly.pdbx_seq_one_letter_code
_entity_poly.pdbx_strand_id
1 'polypeptide(L)'
;MGAQDDRTQDNEGYIWSRRHPSPISSRIFSSLLRADWYDPANDSYNLRLHRRFHSGGAKVLAWDLDFDRDMQQMAALRLDSVVTDSFQEMLKRKEEVARNLS
;
A
#
# COMPACT_ATOMS: atom_id res chain seq x y z
N MET A 1 2.18 27.88 -20.30
CA MET A 1 3.61 27.82 -19.94
C MET A 1 3.76 28.46 -18.58
N GLY A 2 3.89 27.76 -17.46
CA GLY A 2 3.82 26.32 -17.19
C GLY A 2 3.04 26.10 -15.89
N ALA A 3 2.25 25.04 -15.85
CA ALA A 3 1.72 24.53 -14.59
C ALA A 3 2.93 23.99 -13.81
N GLN A 4 3.26 24.61 -12.69
CA GLN A 4 4.17 24.02 -11.72
C GLN A 4 3.39 22.91 -11.01
N ASP A 5 3.40 21.73 -11.64
CA ASP A 5 3.28 20.45 -10.97
C ASP A 5 4.45 20.34 -9.98
N ASP A 6 4.25 20.87 -8.78
CA ASP A 6 5.20 20.74 -7.66
C ASP A 6 4.49 20.15 -6.43
N ARG A 7 3.65 19.14 -6.67
CA ARG A 7 3.43 18.10 -5.68
C ARG A 7 4.55 17.08 -5.85
N THR A 8 5.75 17.47 -5.42
CA THR A 8 6.68 16.51 -4.84
C THR A 8 5.95 15.86 -3.66
N GLN A 9 5.21 14.79 -3.97
CA GLN A 9 4.59 13.89 -3.00
C GLN A 9 5.73 13.10 -2.35
N ASP A 10 6.55 13.80 -1.58
CA ASP A 10 7.63 13.25 -0.80
C ASP A 10 7.00 12.37 0.29
N ASN A 11 6.98 11.06 0.05
CA ASN A 11 7.46 10.08 1.03
C ASN A 11 6.89 10.11 2.47
N GLU A 12 5.66 10.59 2.69
CA GLU A 12 4.98 10.50 4.00
C GLU A 12 4.09 9.26 4.15
N GLY A 13 4.16 8.31 3.20
CA GLY A 13 3.46 7.04 3.31
C GLY A 13 4.13 6.09 4.31
N TYR A 14 3.34 5.29 4.99
CA TYR A 14 3.76 4.13 5.77
C TYR A 14 3.39 2.86 5.02
N ILE A 15 4.34 1.98 4.82
CA ILE A 15 4.15 0.67 4.22
C ILE A 15 3.87 -0.33 5.31
N TRP A 16 2.68 -0.89 5.26
CA TRP A 16 2.24 -1.91 6.20
C TRP A 16 2.20 -3.26 5.50
N SER A 17 3.02 -4.21 5.94
CA SER A 17 3.06 -5.57 5.37
C SER A 17 2.35 -6.57 6.27
N ARG A 18 1.62 -7.52 5.67
CA ARG A 18 0.99 -8.64 6.40
C ARG A 18 1.96 -9.42 7.29
N ARG A 19 3.25 -9.46 6.91
CA ARG A 19 4.31 -10.23 7.61
C ARG A 19 5.07 -9.42 8.65
N HIS A 20 4.85 -8.12 8.75
CA HIS A 20 5.62 -7.26 9.65
C HIS A 20 4.69 -6.58 10.68
N PRO A 21 5.01 -6.63 11.99
CA PRO A 21 4.12 -6.12 13.02
C PRO A 21 3.98 -4.59 12.99
N SER A 22 5.03 -3.87 12.57
CA SER A 22 5.12 -2.40 12.56
C SER A 22 5.17 -1.85 11.13
N PRO A 23 4.60 -0.67 10.85
CA PRO A 23 4.76 -0.06 9.53
C PRO A 23 6.20 0.40 9.30
N ILE A 24 6.59 0.37 8.05
CA ILE A 24 7.91 0.80 7.57
C ILE A 24 7.70 2.12 6.84
N SER A 25 8.57 3.12 7.06
CA SER A 25 8.48 4.36 6.29
C SER A 25 8.66 4.07 4.79
N SER A 26 7.71 4.50 3.95
CA SER A 26 7.77 4.38 2.49
C SER A 26 9.06 4.99 1.94
N ARG A 27 9.56 6.06 2.56
CA ARG A 27 10.82 6.72 2.23
C ARG A 27 12.03 5.79 2.21
N ILE A 28 12.11 4.88 3.17
CA ILE A 28 13.23 3.92 3.29
C ILE A 28 13.01 2.77 2.31
N PHE A 29 11.76 2.32 2.19
CA PHE A 29 11.39 1.12 1.46
C PHE A 29 11.36 1.31 -0.07
N SER A 30 10.89 2.47 -0.55
CA SER A 30 10.82 2.82 -1.97
C SER A 30 12.20 2.83 -2.63
N SER A 31 13.23 3.20 -1.87
CA SER A 31 14.62 3.17 -2.35
C SER A 31 15.19 1.75 -2.50
N LEU A 32 14.64 0.76 -1.78
CA LEU A 32 15.19 -0.60 -1.67
C LEU A 32 14.56 -1.61 -2.65
N LEU A 33 13.40 -1.32 -3.24
CA LEU A 33 12.55 -2.33 -3.90
C LEU A 33 12.20 -2.06 -5.35
N ARG A 34 12.88 -1.10 -6.00
CA ARG A 34 12.67 -0.79 -7.41
C ARG A 34 13.23 -1.88 -8.33
N ALA A 35 12.52 -3.01 -8.43
CA ALA A 35 12.55 -3.94 -9.56
C ALA A 35 11.41 -4.99 -9.48
N ASP A 36 11.08 -5.48 -8.28
CA ASP A 36 10.30 -6.71 -8.11
C ASP A 36 8.86 -6.50 -7.58
N TRP A 37 8.42 -5.25 -7.48
CA TRP A 37 7.14 -4.87 -6.85
C TRP A 37 6.23 -4.14 -7.83
N TYR A 38 4.94 -4.46 -7.81
CA TYR A 38 3.89 -3.60 -8.36
C TYR A 38 3.56 -2.55 -7.30
N ASP A 39 3.97 -1.31 -7.56
CA ASP A 39 3.80 -0.12 -6.70
C ASP A 39 3.11 0.98 -7.54
N PRO A 40 1.77 0.99 -7.60
CA PRO A 40 1.03 2.00 -8.34
C PRO A 40 1.15 3.37 -7.65
N ALA A 41 1.15 4.44 -8.44
CA ALA A 41 0.92 5.78 -7.91
C ALA A 41 -0.47 5.85 -7.25
N ASN A 42 -0.68 6.83 -6.38
CA ASN A 42 -1.97 7.04 -5.74
C ASN A 42 -3.11 7.12 -6.78
N ASP A 43 -4.26 6.51 -6.47
CA ASP A 43 -5.45 6.40 -7.31
C ASP A 43 -5.25 5.68 -8.65
N SER A 44 -4.14 4.95 -8.83
CA SER A 44 -3.81 4.26 -10.08
C SER A 44 -3.81 2.73 -9.95
N TYR A 45 -4.32 2.19 -8.84
CA TYR A 45 -4.46 0.75 -8.68
C TYR A 45 -5.29 0.14 -9.81
N ASN A 46 -4.78 -0.94 -10.39
CA ASN A 46 -5.44 -1.65 -11.47
C ASN A 46 -5.43 -3.16 -11.23
N LEU A 47 -6.62 -3.75 -11.10
CA LEU A 47 -6.77 -5.17 -10.81
C LEU A 47 -6.16 -6.09 -11.89
N ARG A 48 -6.18 -5.67 -13.16
CA ARG A 48 -5.59 -6.45 -14.26
C ARG A 48 -4.07 -6.46 -14.16
N LEU A 49 -3.46 -5.30 -13.85
CA LEU A 49 -2.01 -5.22 -13.62
C LEU A 49 -1.62 -5.96 -12.35
N HIS A 50 -2.34 -5.79 -11.25
CA HIS A 50 -2.17 -6.58 -10.03
C HIS A 50 -2.08 -8.07 -10.38
N ARG A 51 -3.09 -8.63 -11.07
CA ARG A 51 -3.12 -10.06 -11.40
C ARG A 51 -1.92 -10.47 -12.23
N ARG A 52 -1.53 -9.66 -13.21
CA ARG A 52 -0.36 -9.92 -14.06
C ARG A 52 0.93 -9.98 -13.23
N PHE A 53 1.18 -8.98 -12.40
CA PHE A 53 2.37 -8.92 -11.55
C PHE A 53 2.39 -10.03 -10.50
N HIS A 54 1.28 -10.23 -9.80
CA HIS A 54 1.14 -11.29 -8.80
C HIS A 54 1.34 -12.69 -9.41
N SER A 55 0.81 -12.93 -10.62
CA SER A 55 1.04 -14.21 -11.33
C SER A 55 2.49 -14.41 -11.77
N GLY A 56 3.24 -13.33 -11.96
CA GLY A 56 4.68 -13.34 -12.22
C GLY A 56 5.55 -13.47 -10.97
N GLY A 57 4.94 -13.62 -9.78
CA GLY A 57 5.65 -13.74 -8.50
C GLY A 57 6.08 -12.41 -7.88
N ALA A 58 5.77 -11.28 -8.53
CA ALA A 58 6.05 -9.96 -7.99
C ALA A 58 5.19 -9.69 -6.76
N LYS A 59 5.75 -8.92 -5.83
CA LYS A 59 5.03 -8.46 -4.64
C LYS A 59 4.11 -7.32 -5.01
N VAL A 60 2.93 -7.27 -4.37
CA VAL A 60 1.96 -6.21 -4.67
C VAL A 60 1.77 -5.27 -3.49
N LEU A 61 2.02 -4.00 -3.76
CA LEU A 61 1.77 -2.84 -2.92
C LEU A 61 0.64 -2.01 -3.55
N ALA A 62 -0.17 -1.33 -2.75
CA ALA A 62 -1.18 -0.37 -3.21
C ALA A 62 -1.45 0.66 -2.12
N TRP A 63 -2.05 1.80 -2.47
CA TRP A 63 -2.46 2.78 -1.46
C TRP A 63 -3.76 2.33 -0.79
N ASP A 64 -3.94 2.65 0.48
CA ASP A 64 -5.19 2.41 1.20
C ASP A 64 -6.36 3.18 0.56
N LEU A 65 -6.09 4.38 0.06
CA LEU A 65 -7.05 5.22 -0.67
C LEU A 65 -7.61 4.55 -1.93
N ASP A 66 -6.83 3.70 -2.61
CA ASP A 66 -7.30 2.93 -3.78
C ASP A 66 -8.49 1.99 -3.44
N PHE A 67 -8.72 1.73 -2.15
CA PHE A 67 -9.76 0.84 -1.63
C PHE A 67 -10.71 1.53 -0.66
N ASP A 68 -10.76 2.87 -0.62
CA ASP A 68 -11.50 3.62 0.42
C ASP A 68 -11.13 3.16 1.85
N ARG A 69 -9.86 2.75 2.00
CA ARG A 69 -9.27 2.18 3.22
C ARG A 69 -9.93 0.87 3.68
N ASP A 70 -10.73 0.18 2.87
CA ASP A 70 -11.40 -1.08 3.20
C ASP A 70 -10.39 -2.24 3.35
N MET A 71 -10.12 -2.59 4.61
CA MET A 71 -9.20 -3.66 4.99
C MET A 71 -9.65 -5.05 4.55
N GLN A 72 -10.96 -5.30 4.49
CA GLN A 72 -11.48 -6.60 4.06
C GLN A 72 -11.27 -6.77 2.55
N GLN A 73 -11.51 -5.71 1.79
CA GLN A 73 -11.26 -5.71 0.35
C GLN A 73 -9.76 -5.89 0.04
N MET A 74 -8.89 -5.15 0.73
CA MET A 74 -7.44 -5.28 0.62
C MET A 74 -6.94 -6.70 0.96
N ALA A 75 -7.50 -7.33 2.00
CA ALA A 75 -7.19 -8.71 2.38
C ALA A 75 -7.70 -9.73 1.35
N ALA A 76 -8.91 -9.54 0.81
CA ALA A 76 -9.49 -10.39 -0.22
C ALA A 76 -8.66 -10.39 -1.51
N LEU A 77 -8.05 -9.25 -1.83
CA LEU A 77 -7.13 -9.08 -2.96
C LEU A 77 -5.71 -9.58 -2.69
N ARG A 78 -5.42 -10.06 -1.48
CA ARG A 78 -4.12 -10.62 -1.09
C ARG A 78 -2.94 -9.67 -1.32
N LEU A 79 -3.14 -8.38 -1.07
CA LEU A 79 -2.03 -7.42 -1.10
C LEU A 79 -0.90 -7.89 -0.15
N ASP A 80 0.35 -7.80 -0.60
CA ASP A 80 1.51 -8.13 0.26
C ASP A 80 1.76 -6.99 1.26
N SER A 81 1.48 -5.76 0.84
CA SER A 81 1.61 -4.55 1.63
C SER A 81 0.65 -3.43 1.18
N VAL A 82 0.42 -2.44 2.03
CA VAL A 82 -0.40 -1.24 1.76
C VAL A 82 0.37 0.03 2.14
N VAL A 83 0.29 1.08 1.33
CA VAL A 83 0.78 2.43 1.64
C VAL A 83 -0.35 3.25 2.25
N THR A 84 -0.09 3.95 3.35
CA THR A 84 -1.07 4.86 3.98
C THR A 84 -0.38 6.11 4.51
N ASP A 85 -1.02 7.26 4.39
CA ASP A 85 -0.60 8.51 5.05
C ASP A 85 -1.11 8.61 6.51
N SER A 86 -2.08 7.77 6.89
CA SER A 86 -2.79 7.82 8.18
C SER A 86 -2.39 6.68 9.12
N PHE A 87 -1.23 6.82 9.78
CA PHE A 87 -0.68 5.81 10.68
C PHE A 87 -1.66 5.38 11.80
N GLN A 88 -2.28 6.34 12.48
CA GLN A 88 -3.16 6.08 13.63
C GLN A 88 -4.43 5.31 13.23
N GLU A 89 -5.02 5.67 12.09
CA GLU A 89 -6.23 5.03 11.58
C GLU A 89 -5.97 3.59 11.17
N MET A 90 -4.84 3.34 10.49
CA MET A 90 -4.44 2.01 10.06
C MET A 90 -4.16 1.08 11.24
N LEU A 91 -3.53 1.60 12.31
CA LEU A 91 -3.29 0.86 13.54
C LEU A 91 -4.61 0.41 14.19
N LYS A 92 -5.56 1.34 14.35
CA LYS A 92 -6.89 1.07 14.91
C LYS A 92 -7.64 0.01 14.10
N ARG A 93 -7.67 0.14 12.77
CA ARG A 93 -8.34 -0.83 11.88
C ARG A 93 -7.74 -2.24 11.99
N LYS A 94 -6.42 -2.35 12.15
CA LYS A 94 -5.77 -3.67 12.37
C LYS A 94 -6.16 -4.28 13.70
N GLU A 95 -6.21 -3.49 14.78
CA GLU A 95 -6.69 -3.97 16.08
C GLU A 95 -8.14 -4.45 16.01
N GLU A 96 -8.98 -3.79 15.21
CA GLU A 96 -10.36 -4.23 14.95
C GLU A 96 -10.39 -5.54 14.17
N VAL A 97 -9.61 -5.68 13.09
CA VAL A 97 -9.50 -6.93 12.32
C VAL A 97 -8.96 -8.07 13.18
N ALA A 98 -7.92 -7.84 13.99
CA ALA A 98 -7.35 -8.84 14.87
C ALA A 98 -8.34 -9.30 15.97
N ARG A 99 -9.17 -8.38 16.49
CA ARG A 99 -10.25 -8.70 17.42
C ARG A 99 -11.37 -9.52 16.76
N ASN A 100 -11.70 -9.23 15.51
CA ASN A 100 -12.76 -9.94 14.78
C ASN A 100 -12.34 -11.34 14.30
N LEU A 101 -11.04 -11.64 14.31
CA LEU A 101 -10.47 -12.95 13.98
C LEU A 101 -10.13 -13.80 15.21
N SER A 102 -10.33 -13.26 16.42
CA SER A 102 -10.19 -13.92 17.73
C SER A 102 -11.50 -14.54 18.19
#